data_AF-A0A3D2J1E1-F1
#
_entry.id   AF-A0A3D2J1E1-F1
#
_cell.length_a   1.000
_cell.length_b   1.000
_cell.length_c   1.000
_cell.angle_alpha   90.00
_cell.angle_beta   90.00
_cell.angle_gamma   90.00
#
_symmetry.space_group_name_H-M   'P 1'
#
loop_
_entity.id
_entity.type
_entity.pdbx_description
1 polymer ?
#
loop_
_entity_poly.entity_id
_entity_poly.type
_entity_poly.pdbx_seq_one_letter_code
_entity_poly.pdbx_strand_id
1 'polypeptide(L)' 'EQVPRIITAGLATVAVRMPRHPVAQALIRAAQTPIAAPSANRFMHVSPTTAQHALADLNGRVP' A
#
# COMPACT_ATOMS: atom_id res chain seq x y z
N GLU A 1 -20.56 -2.13 -5.98
CA GLU A 1 -19.79 -1.42 -4.94
C GLU A 1 -18.38 -1.21 -5.47
N GLN A 2 -17.88 0.04 -5.59
CA GLN A 2 -16.60 0.33 -6.25
C GLN A 2 -15.37 0.06 -5.37
N VAL A 3 -15.55 -0.03 -4.05
CA VAL A 3 -14.50 -0.37 -3.07
C VAL A 3 -14.85 -1.70 -2.41
N PRO A 4 -14.02 -2.75 -2.54
CA PRO A 4 -14.27 -4.03 -1.88
C PRO A 4 -14.25 -3.91 -0.35
N ARG A 5 -15.14 -4.65 0.34
CA ARG A 5 -15.23 -4.62 1.82
C ARG A 5 -13.95 -5.01 2.55
N ILE A 6 -13.07 -5.81 1.92
CA ILE A 6 -11.77 -6.16 2.50
C ILE A 6 -10.86 -4.94 2.70
N ILE A 7 -11.04 -3.88 1.90
CA ILE A 7 -10.27 -2.64 2.01
C ILE A 7 -10.76 -1.80 3.21
N THR A 8 -12.06 -1.82 3.50
CA THR A 8 -12.67 -1.02 4.58
C THR A 8 -12.80 -1.79 5.90
N ALA A 9 -12.31 -3.04 5.97
CA ALA A 9 -12.58 -3.95 7.08
C ALA A 9 -14.10 -4.08 7.39
N GLY A 10 -14.94 -4.01 6.35
CA GLY A 10 -16.39 -4.07 6.48
C GLY A 10 -17.08 -2.77 6.90
N LEU A 11 -16.35 -1.67 7.09
CA LEU A 11 -16.89 -0.35 7.42
C LEU A 11 -17.56 0.33 6.21
N ALA A 12 -18.42 1.31 6.49
CA ALA A 12 -19.11 2.12 5.48
C ALA A 12 -18.24 3.26 4.89
N THR A 13 -17.06 3.50 5.45
CA THR A 13 -16.15 4.58 5.05
C THR A 13 -14.80 4.04 4.57
N VAL A 14 -14.08 4.85 3.79
CA VAL A 14 -12.77 4.50 3.25
C VAL A 14 -11.78 5.65 3.49
N ALA A 15 -10.54 5.32 3.84
CA ALA A 15 -9.45 6.29 3.96
C ALA A 15 -8.76 6.49 2.60
N VAL A 16 -8.59 7.76 2.20
CA VAL A 16 -7.99 8.13 0.91
C VAL A 16 -6.87 9.15 1.14
N ARG A 17 -5.79 9.04 0.36
CA ARG A 17 -4.71 10.03 0.32
C ARG A 17 -4.14 10.15 -1.09
N MET A 18 -3.60 11.32 -1.43
CA MET A 18 -2.79 11.51 -2.64
C MET A 18 -1.31 11.67 -2.21
N PRO A 19 -0.45 10.66 -2.46
CA PRO A 19 0.91 10.69 -1.94
C PRO A 19 1.73 11.82 -2.57
N ARG A 20 2.44 12.58 -1.74
CA ARG A 20 3.40 13.61 -2.18
C ARG A 20 4.77 12.99 -2.46
N HIS A 21 4.81 11.99 -3.35
CA HIS A 21 6.05 11.34 -3.78
C HIS A 21 5.98 11.03 -5.28
N PRO A 22 6.95 11.47 -6.10
CA PRO A 22 6.86 11.38 -7.56
C PRO A 22 6.74 9.92 -8.04
N VAL A 23 7.48 8.99 -7.44
CA VAL A 23 7.42 7.56 -7.79
C VAL A 23 6.04 6.97 -7.50
N ALA A 24 5.42 7.30 -6.36
CA ALA A 24 4.11 6.76 -6.00
C ALA A 24 3.02 7.30 -6.93
N GLN A 25 3.10 8.59 -7.31
CA GLN A 25 2.16 9.18 -8.25
C GLN A 25 2.34 8.61 -9.67
N ALA A 26 3.58 8.42 -10.12
CA ALA A 26 3.86 7.79 -11.40
C ALA A 26 3.33 6.35 -11.45
N LEU A 27 3.50 5.59 -10.38
CA LEU A 27 2.95 4.23 -10.25
C LEU A 27 1.42 4.22 -10.34
N ILE A 28 0.72 5.07 -9.59
CA ILE A 28 -0.76 5.17 -9.63
C ILE A 28 -1.23 5.53 -11.04
N ARG A 29 -0.55 6.48 -11.71
CA ARG A 29 -0.83 6.84 -13.10
C ARG A 29 -0.60 5.65 -14.04
N ALA A 30 0.51 4.93 -13.92
CA ALA A 30 0.79 3.78 -14.78
C ALA A 30 -0.21 2.64 -14.57
N ALA A 31 -0.65 2.41 -13.33
CA ALA A 31 -1.60 1.35 -12.99
C ALA A 31 -3.03 1.63 -13.51
N GLN A 32 -3.37 2.89 -13.85
CA GLN A 32 -4.70 3.32 -14.30
C GLN A 32 -5.83 2.91 -13.34
N THR A 33 -5.51 2.75 -12.05
CA THR A 33 -6.45 2.33 -11.00
C THR A 33 -5.97 2.80 -9.62
N PRO A 34 -6.86 3.03 -8.64
CA PRO A 34 -6.46 3.29 -7.26
C PRO A 34 -5.70 2.10 -6.65
N ILE A 35 -4.69 2.40 -5.82
CA ILE A 35 -3.85 1.37 -5.18
C ILE A 35 -4.14 1.37 -3.68
N ALA A 36 -4.63 0.23 -3.17
CA ALA A 36 -4.67 -0.03 -1.73
C ALA A 36 -3.27 -0.44 -1.26
N ALA A 37 -2.70 0.32 -0.31
CA ALA A 37 -1.33 0.12 0.14
C ALA A 37 -1.19 0.40 1.66
N PRO A 38 -1.02 -0.64 2.50
CA PRO A 38 -0.57 -0.50 3.88
C PRO A 38 0.95 -0.25 3.93
N SER A 39 1.54 -0.25 5.13
CA SER A 39 2.99 -0.21 5.28
C SER A 39 3.63 -1.53 4.81
N ALA A 40 4.75 -1.45 4.09
CA ALA A 40 5.39 -2.59 3.44
C ALA A 40 6.28 -3.41 4.39
N ASN A 41 5.71 -3.87 5.50
CA ASN A 41 6.37 -4.67 6.54
C ASN A 41 5.48 -5.83 6.97
N ARG A 42 6.07 -6.79 7.70
CA ARG A 42 5.32 -7.85 8.35
C ARG A 42 4.51 -7.29 9.53
N PHE A 43 3.39 -7.94 9.85
CA PHE A 43 2.62 -7.60 11.03
C PHE A 43 3.50 -7.62 12.29
N MET A 44 3.31 -6.67 13.20
CA MET A 44 4.13 -6.41 14.40
C MET A 44 5.56 -5.86 14.16
N HIS A 45 6.00 -5.65 12.92
CA HIS A 45 7.27 -4.98 12.64
C HIS A 45 7.13 -3.45 12.54
N VAL A 46 8.25 -2.75 12.69
CA VAL A 46 8.31 -1.29 12.47
C VAL A 46 8.09 -0.98 10.99
N SER A 47 7.35 0.09 10.71
CA SER A 47 7.10 0.54 9.33
C SER A 47 8.40 0.86 8.58
N PRO A 48 8.53 0.45 7.31
CA PRO A 48 9.76 0.61 6.56
C PRO A 48 9.88 2.05 6.05
N THR A 49 11.10 2.57 6.08
CA THR A 49 11.48 3.90 5.57
C THR A 49 12.53 3.82 4.46
N THR A 50 13.08 2.63 4.23
CA THR A 50 14.06 2.34 3.17
C THR A 50 13.61 1.11 2.39
N ALA A 51 14.12 0.97 1.16
CA ALA A 51 13.87 -0.22 0.35
C ALA A 51 14.46 -1.48 1.02
N GLN A 52 15.60 -1.35 1.70
CA GLN A 52 16.25 -2.43 2.44
C GLN A 52 15.38 -2.95 3.58
N HIS A 53 14.67 -2.07 4.31
CA HIS A 53 13.73 -2.50 5.35
C HIS A 53 12.58 -3.33 4.76
N ALA A 54 11.99 -2.86 3.65
CA ALA A 54 10.92 -3.58 2.98
C ALA A 54 11.41 -4.93 2.42
N LEU A 55 12.61 -4.95 1.83
CA LEU A 55 13.21 -6.18 1.30
C LEU A 55 13.48 -7.20 2.42
N ALA A 56 14.05 -6.78 3.55
CA ALA A 56 14.31 -7.67 4.67
C ALA A 56 13.03 -8.37 5.18
N ASP A 57 11.90 -7.68 5.16
CA ASP A 57 10.62 -8.21 5.62
C ASP A 57 9.87 -9.05 4.56
N LEU A 58 9.92 -8.63 3.30
CA LEU A 58 9.02 -9.11 2.24
C LEU A 58 9.71 -9.91 1.13
N ASN A 59 11.04 -10.04 1.13
CA ASN A 59 11.75 -10.80 0.09
C ASN A 59 11.21 -12.24 -0.01
N GLY A 60 10.88 -12.67 -1.23
CA GLY A 60 10.29 -13.98 -1.51
C GLY A 60 8.83 -14.15 -1.04
N ARG A 61 8.17 -13.10 -0.56
CA ARG A 61 6.75 -13.10 -0.14
C ARG A 61 5.82 -12.28 -1.02
N VAL A 62 6.39 -11.32 -1.74
CA VAL A 62 5.69 -10.54 -2.76
C VAL A 62 6.11 -11.07 -4.14
N PRO A 63 5.14 -11.33 -5.05
CA PRO A 63 5.41 -11.90 -6.37
C PRO A 63 6.15 -10.93 -7.31
#